data_AF-A0A3M2S8L0-F1
#
_entry.id   AF-A0A3M2S8L0-F1
#
_cell.length_a   1.000
_cell.length_b   1.000
_cell.length_c   1.000
_cell.angle_alpha   90.00
_cell.angle_beta   90.00
_cell.angle_gamma   90.00
#
_symmetry.space_group_name_H-M   'P 1'
#
loop_
_entity.id
_entity.type
_entity.pdbx_description
1 polymer ?
#
loop_
_entity_poly.entity_id
_entity_poly.type
_entity_poly.pdbx_seq_one_letter_code
_entity_poly.pdbx_strand_id
1 'polypeptide(L)'
;MSVADCIEAYQHISRQVFRPTFCGKYMPRAMRTITGRSMYDGQKFEDVVKSIIQAWGEAPNAPLETTDDDQCKVYRDPVHHNRAEGIKIWEAARATSAASAYFDPIKIGPHSLEFVDGGIGTNNPVFETRNCARDLWQASNNTNFDEQIQCLVSIGAGVGQSYSAKEATASRFASSHQHLAKANKYFRLTVPSGIGNIDLVDTSKPEDILGRTFMYLEENCTEQLDQCAKVLRAKYRSEHEGKERFLPIYRYGQDSTERRHSKRSRIDPVAFKTAGSGCWWISLCLTVVVLIIGMIFADPGLPPIDRSAPVILLVGQTGAGKSTFIAQLGGRHISTGETPVVGHWVRSETSTVSWYRAFINHQKVYLIDTPGLEDHRVSDFQTLKHISDELQNDYRNGRLLNGIIYLYDISRTRIGGSGMRQLDYLNLMMGDEAFTNCALVTTRWDLNSSSNRDRQEAREEELKQTHWADMISGGSTAMRHNGTRYSAEKIISSLTEKPKIVLYHQHERGKEKKSFRETKAGIKAAADKARSDSERSSTWKNWIQ
;
A
#
# COMPACT_ATOMS: atom_id res chain seq x y z
N MET A 1 7.31 -7.72 20.72
CA MET A 1 6.99 -7.66 19.28
C MET A 1 7.56 -6.38 18.70
N SER A 2 8.26 -6.45 17.57
CA SER A 2 8.61 -5.27 16.76
C SER A 2 7.38 -4.76 15.98
N VAL A 3 7.48 -3.59 15.35
CA VAL A 3 6.40 -3.07 14.49
C VAL A 3 6.11 -4.02 13.32
N ALA A 4 7.15 -4.62 12.71
CA ALA A 4 6.99 -5.59 11.63
C ALA A 4 6.23 -6.84 12.11
N ASP A 5 6.57 -7.33 13.30
CA ASP A 5 5.88 -8.49 13.90
C ASP A 5 4.42 -8.18 14.22
N CYS A 6 4.11 -6.96 14.66
CA CYS A 6 2.73 -6.53 14.90
C CYS A 6 1.92 -6.49 13.59
N ILE A 7 2.53 -6.04 12.48
CA ILE A 7 1.88 -6.05 11.15
C ILE A 7 1.63 -7.49 10.70
N GLU A 8 2.60 -8.38 10.84
CA GLU A 8 2.44 -9.80 10.49
C GLU A 8 1.37 -10.47 11.35
N ALA A 9 1.37 -10.23 12.66
CA ALA A 9 0.35 -10.74 13.56
C ALA A 9 -1.05 -10.22 13.21
N TYR A 10 -1.17 -8.94 12.84
CA TYR A 10 -2.44 -8.39 12.34
C TYR A 10 -2.90 -9.08 11.05
N GLN A 11 -2.01 -9.29 10.08
CA GLN A 11 -2.32 -10.01 8.84
C GLN A 11 -2.68 -11.48 9.09
N HIS A 12 -2.11 -12.09 10.13
CA HIS A 12 -2.45 -13.42 10.57
C HIS A 12 -3.85 -13.47 11.18
N ILE A 13 -4.16 -12.56 12.12
CA ILE A 13 -5.48 -12.42 12.74
C ILE A 13 -6.54 -12.17 11.67
N SER A 14 -6.31 -11.21 10.76
CA SER A 14 -7.31 -10.80 9.79
C SER A 14 -7.76 -11.94 8.87
N ARG A 15 -6.80 -12.73 8.34
CA ARG A 15 -7.07 -13.89 7.45
C ARG A 15 -7.84 -15.02 8.13
N GLN A 16 -7.64 -15.19 9.43
CA GLN A 16 -8.24 -16.29 10.17
C GLN A 16 -9.59 -15.91 10.76
N VAL A 17 -9.69 -14.71 11.33
CA VAL A 17 -10.83 -14.29 12.14
C VAL A 17 -11.97 -13.72 11.31
N PHE A 18 -11.69 -12.90 10.28
CA PHE A 18 -12.74 -12.23 9.49
C PHE A 18 -13.30 -13.12 8.37
N ARG A 19 -13.65 -14.36 8.71
CA ARG A 19 -14.41 -15.27 7.83
C ARG A 19 -15.86 -15.33 8.34
N PRO A 20 -16.85 -14.86 7.58
CA PRO A 20 -18.23 -14.79 8.06
C PRO A 20 -18.75 -16.16 8.46
N THR A 21 -19.45 -16.24 9.59
CA THR A 21 -20.20 -17.45 9.97
C THR A 21 -21.33 -17.69 8.96
N PHE A 22 -21.90 -18.90 8.91
CA PHE A 22 -23.04 -19.19 8.02
C PHE A 22 -24.19 -18.18 8.23
N CYS A 23 -24.53 -17.88 9.48
CA CYS A 23 -25.53 -16.85 9.80
C CYS A 23 -25.03 -15.44 9.48
N GLY A 24 -23.74 -15.16 9.69
CA GLY A 24 -23.10 -13.90 9.33
C GLY A 24 -23.14 -13.59 7.83
N LYS A 25 -23.04 -14.60 6.97
CA LYS A 25 -23.00 -14.44 5.51
C LYS A 25 -24.37 -14.15 4.88
N TYR A 26 -25.43 -14.76 5.39
CA TYR A 26 -26.76 -14.71 4.76
C TYR A 26 -27.78 -13.81 5.47
N MET A 27 -27.48 -13.33 6.69
CA MET A 27 -28.40 -12.49 7.45
C MET A 27 -28.05 -10.99 7.30
N PRO A 28 -29.01 -10.12 6.93
CA PRO A 28 -28.80 -8.68 6.85
C PRO A 28 -28.37 -8.06 8.19
N ARG A 29 -27.57 -6.99 8.14
CA ARG A 29 -26.98 -6.31 9.32
C ARG A 29 -28.04 -5.93 10.36
N ALA A 30 -29.16 -5.34 9.94
CA ALA A 30 -30.25 -4.95 10.84
C ALA A 30 -30.85 -6.15 11.59
N MET A 31 -31.01 -7.28 10.90
CA MET A 31 -31.58 -8.51 11.49
C MET A 31 -30.60 -9.19 12.45
N ARG A 32 -29.30 -9.13 12.18
CA ARG A 32 -28.25 -9.61 13.11
C ARG A 32 -28.21 -8.79 14.41
N THR A 33 -28.30 -7.46 14.30
CA THR A 33 -28.36 -6.56 15.46
C THR A 33 -29.58 -6.86 16.34
N ILE A 34 -30.74 -7.18 15.74
CA ILE A 34 -31.98 -7.50 16.46
C ILE A 34 -31.94 -8.90 17.09
N THR A 35 -31.34 -9.88 16.40
CA THR A 35 -31.33 -11.30 16.83
C THR A 35 -30.14 -11.64 17.75
N GLY A 36 -29.26 -10.69 18.04
CA GLY A 36 -28.07 -10.92 18.86
C GLY A 36 -27.08 -11.90 18.24
N ARG A 37 -27.02 -11.98 16.90
CA ARG A 37 -26.08 -12.85 16.17
C ARG A 37 -24.91 -12.05 15.63
N SER A 38 -23.68 -12.48 15.93
CA SER A 38 -22.45 -11.89 15.41
C SER A 38 -22.14 -12.28 13.96
N MET A 39 -21.35 -11.43 13.28
CA MET A 39 -20.86 -11.71 11.93
C MET A 39 -19.69 -12.70 11.95
N TYR A 40 -18.87 -12.64 13.00
CA TYR A 40 -17.62 -13.40 13.15
C TYR A 40 -17.58 -14.17 14.46
N ASP A 41 -16.82 -15.27 14.44
CA ASP A 41 -16.66 -16.17 15.58
C ASP A 41 -15.67 -15.59 16.61
N GLY A 42 -16.19 -15.27 17.79
CA GLY A 42 -15.40 -14.78 18.90
C GLY A 42 -14.42 -15.80 19.49
N GLN A 43 -14.77 -17.09 19.47
CA GLN A 43 -13.88 -18.15 19.96
C GLN A 43 -12.66 -18.27 19.04
N LYS A 44 -12.89 -18.16 17.73
CA LYS A 44 -11.79 -18.17 16.76
C LYS A 44 -10.83 -16.99 16.94
N PHE A 45 -11.34 -15.81 17.28
CA PHE A 45 -10.50 -14.66 17.64
C PHE A 45 -9.63 -14.98 18.87
N GLU A 46 -10.26 -15.51 19.93
CA GLU A 46 -9.54 -15.92 21.15
C GLU A 46 -8.44 -16.93 20.86
N ASP A 47 -8.73 -17.99 20.12
CA ASP A 47 -7.77 -19.05 19.80
C ASP A 47 -6.55 -18.51 19.03
N VAL A 48 -6.78 -17.61 18.07
CA VAL A 48 -5.71 -16.97 17.29
C VAL A 48 -4.87 -16.03 18.17
N VAL A 49 -5.48 -15.26 19.07
CA VAL A 49 -4.69 -14.41 19.98
C VAL A 49 -3.88 -15.25 20.96
N LYS A 50 -4.45 -16.33 21.49
CA LYS A 50 -3.73 -17.27 22.36
C LYS A 50 -2.55 -17.93 21.65
N SER A 51 -2.70 -18.31 20.38
CA SER A 51 -1.59 -18.90 19.61
C SER A 51 -0.47 -17.89 19.35
N ILE A 52 -0.80 -16.62 19.12
CA ILE A 52 0.19 -15.54 19.04
C ILE A 52 0.91 -15.38 20.37
N ILE A 53 0.19 -15.29 21.49
CA ILE A 53 0.80 -15.20 22.84
C ILE A 53 1.79 -16.35 23.08
N GLN A 54 1.39 -17.58 22.74
CA GLN A 54 2.26 -18.77 22.84
C GLN A 54 3.49 -18.69 21.94
N ALA A 55 3.33 -18.25 20.68
CA ALA A 55 4.44 -18.12 19.75
C ALA A 55 5.51 -17.13 20.24
N TRP A 56 5.11 -16.18 21.11
CA TRP A 56 5.98 -15.20 21.75
C TRP A 56 6.53 -15.65 23.11
N GLY A 57 6.33 -16.92 23.49
CA GLY A 57 6.93 -17.51 24.68
C GLY A 57 6.14 -17.33 25.98
N GLU A 58 4.92 -16.79 25.89
CA GLU A 58 4.04 -16.56 27.04
C GLU A 58 2.97 -17.65 27.15
N ALA A 59 2.42 -17.85 28.36
CA ALA A 59 1.29 -18.76 28.52
C ALA A 59 0.05 -18.20 27.80
N PRO A 60 -0.83 -19.03 27.19
CA PRO A 60 -2.07 -18.56 26.53
C PRO A 60 -2.92 -17.61 27.37
N ASN A 61 -2.90 -17.83 28.68
CA ASN A 61 -3.67 -17.10 29.67
C ASN A 61 -2.81 -16.12 30.47
N ALA A 62 -1.70 -15.65 29.88
CA ALA A 62 -0.83 -14.67 30.52
C ALA A 62 -1.63 -13.43 30.95
N PRO A 63 -1.39 -12.91 32.17
CA PRO A 63 -2.03 -11.69 32.64
C PRO A 63 -1.59 -10.50 31.77
N LEU A 64 -2.49 -9.54 31.58
CA LEU A 64 -2.15 -8.28 30.93
C LEU A 64 -1.23 -7.43 31.81
N GLU A 65 -1.41 -7.54 33.13
CA GLU A 65 -0.62 -6.83 34.13
C GLU A 65 0.81 -7.38 34.18
N THR A 66 1.79 -6.49 34.09
CA THR A 66 3.19 -6.81 34.35
C THR A 66 3.52 -6.57 35.82
N THR A 67 4.50 -7.30 36.33
CA THR A 67 5.10 -7.09 37.66
C THR A 67 6.03 -5.87 37.73
N ASP A 68 6.26 -5.18 36.61
CA ASP A 68 7.10 -3.99 36.54
C ASP A 68 6.25 -2.73 36.78
N ASP A 69 6.43 -2.10 37.94
CA ASP A 69 5.67 -0.93 38.40
C ASP A 69 5.80 0.32 37.50
N ASP A 70 6.82 0.35 36.63
CA ASP A 70 7.12 1.49 35.75
C ASP A 70 6.54 1.37 34.32
N GLN A 71 5.87 0.26 33.99
CA GLN A 71 5.32 0.02 32.64
C GLN A 71 3.78 0.01 32.64
N CYS A 72 3.18 1.05 32.04
CA CYS A 72 1.74 1.16 31.92
C CYS A 72 1.18 0.20 30.85
N LYS A 73 0.58 -0.93 31.28
CA LYS A 73 -0.31 -1.78 30.49
C LYS A 73 -1.70 -1.80 31.12
N VAL A 74 -2.47 -0.71 30.96
CA VAL A 74 -3.73 -0.58 31.69
C VAL A 74 -4.93 -0.94 30.82
N TYR A 75 -5.74 -1.86 31.33
CA TYR A 75 -7.14 -2.04 30.98
C TYR A 75 -7.97 -1.50 32.15
N ARG A 76 -8.83 -0.51 31.89
CA ARG A 76 -9.60 0.18 32.94
C ARG A 76 -11.09 -0.12 32.77
N ASP A 77 -11.76 -0.41 33.88
CA ASP A 77 -13.21 -0.58 33.89
C ASP A 77 -13.90 0.77 33.59
N PRO A 78 -14.78 0.84 32.56
CA PRO A 78 -15.51 2.06 32.23
C PRO A 78 -16.52 2.50 33.30
N VAL A 79 -16.95 1.63 34.22
CA VAL A 79 -17.95 1.93 35.25
C VAL A 79 -17.30 2.39 36.56
N HIS A 80 -16.23 1.74 36.97
CA HIS A 80 -15.62 1.98 38.28
C HIS A 80 -14.31 2.76 38.24
N HIS A 81 -13.76 3.04 37.05
CA HIS A 81 -12.46 3.70 36.87
C HIS A 81 -11.33 3.08 37.70
N ASN A 82 -11.45 1.80 38.07
CA ASN A 82 -10.41 1.06 38.77
C ASN A 82 -9.59 0.23 37.75
N ARG A 83 -8.36 -0.12 38.15
CA ARG A 83 -7.53 -1.07 37.41
C ARG A 83 -8.26 -2.41 37.39
N ALA A 84 -8.48 -2.98 36.20
CA ALA A 84 -9.10 -4.30 36.11
C ALA A 84 -8.04 -5.36 36.39
N GLU A 85 -7.90 -5.73 37.66
CA GLU A 85 -6.95 -6.75 38.11
C GLU A 85 -7.33 -8.14 37.55
N GLY A 86 -6.32 -8.94 37.21
CA GLY A 86 -6.53 -10.33 36.79
C GLY A 86 -7.10 -10.52 35.37
N ILE A 87 -7.07 -9.48 34.53
CA ILE A 87 -7.45 -9.58 33.11
C ILE A 87 -6.32 -10.21 32.31
N LYS A 88 -6.65 -11.17 31.44
CA LYS A 88 -5.69 -11.81 30.53
C LYS A 88 -5.49 -10.99 29.26
N ILE A 89 -4.34 -11.13 28.61
CA ILE A 89 -4.04 -10.41 27.35
C ILE A 89 -5.11 -10.68 26.28
N TRP A 90 -5.51 -11.93 26.09
CA TRP A 90 -6.51 -12.30 25.08
C TRP A 90 -7.91 -11.79 25.44
N GLU A 91 -8.25 -11.72 26.73
CA GLU A 91 -9.53 -11.22 27.23
C GLU A 91 -9.68 -9.73 26.90
N ALA A 92 -8.63 -8.94 27.19
CA ALA A 92 -8.57 -7.53 26.81
C ALA A 92 -8.68 -7.34 25.30
N ALA A 93 -7.92 -8.10 24.50
CA ALA A 93 -7.95 -8.02 23.03
C ALA A 93 -9.34 -8.35 22.45
N ARG A 94 -10.04 -9.34 23.01
CA ARG A 94 -11.42 -9.69 22.61
C ARG A 94 -12.40 -8.58 22.97
N ALA A 95 -12.31 -8.04 24.18
CA ALA A 95 -13.22 -7.00 24.65
C ALA A 95 -13.07 -5.69 23.86
N THR A 96 -11.83 -5.27 23.56
CA THR A 96 -11.59 -4.08 22.72
C THR A 96 -11.95 -4.27 21.24
N SER A 97 -12.30 -5.48 20.82
CA SER A 97 -12.69 -5.80 19.44
C SER A 97 -14.18 -6.17 19.33
N ALA A 98 -14.93 -6.15 20.43
CA ALA A 98 -16.31 -6.61 20.52
C ALA A 98 -17.32 -5.61 19.91
N ALA A 99 -17.12 -5.25 18.64
CA ALA A 99 -17.89 -4.20 17.97
C ALA A 99 -19.30 -4.67 17.62
N SER A 100 -20.30 -3.88 17.99
CA SER A 100 -21.72 -4.17 17.79
C SER A 100 -22.02 -4.31 16.29
N ALA A 101 -22.43 -5.52 15.88
CA ALA A 101 -22.62 -6.04 14.52
C ALA A 101 -21.49 -6.92 13.94
N TYR A 102 -20.33 -7.00 14.60
CA TYR A 102 -19.20 -7.84 14.17
C TYR A 102 -18.95 -9.00 15.13
N PHE A 103 -18.84 -8.72 16.43
CA PHE A 103 -18.65 -9.72 17.48
C PHE A 103 -19.67 -9.52 18.60
N ASP A 104 -19.96 -10.62 19.30
CA ASP A 104 -20.81 -10.58 20.50
C ASP A 104 -20.04 -9.95 21.67
N PRO A 105 -20.75 -9.31 22.62
CA PRO A 105 -20.17 -8.86 23.88
C PRO A 105 -19.46 -10.00 24.62
N ILE A 106 -18.45 -9.67 25.42
CA ILE A 106 -17.67 -10.67 26.15
C ILE A 106 -17.65 -10.35 27.64
N LYS A 107 -17.73 -11.40 28.47
CA LYS A 107 -17.54 -11.30 29.91
C LYS A 107 -16.10 -11.67 30.26
N ILE A 108 -15.38 -10.77 30.93
CA ILE A 108 -13.96 -10.97 31.27
C ILE A 108 -13.65 -10.61 32.72
N GLY A 109 -12.50 -11.08 33.20
CA GLY A 109 -12.00 -10.80 34.54
C GLY A 109 -12.71 -11.55 35.67
N PRO A 110 -12.24 -11.37 36.91
CA PRO A 110 -12.71 -12.13 38.07
C PRO A 110 -14.20 -11.90 38.39
N HIS A 111 -14.72 -10.72 38.03
CA HIS A 111 -16.12 -10.34 38.28
C HIS A 111 -17.05 -10.63 37.09
N SER A 112 -16.53 -11.21 35.99
CA SER A 112 -17.33 -11.54 34.79
C SER A 112 -18.16 -10.37 34.25
N LEU A 113 -17.59 -9.15 34.30
CA LEU A 113 -18.22 -7.95 33.77
C LEU A 113 -18.32 -8.05 32.25
N GLU A 114 -19.44 -7.59 31.68
CA GLU A 114 -19.70 -7.63 30.25
C GLU A 114 -19.15 -6.37 29.56
N PHE A 115 -18.36 -6.57 28.51
CA PHE A 115 -17.70 -5.51 27.75
C PHE A 115 -18.10 -5.55 26.27
N VAL A 116 -18.14 -4.35 25.69
CA VAL A 116 -18.30 -4.09 24.26
C VAL A 116 -17.15 -3.20 23.78
N ASP A 117 -16.96 -3.13 22.46
CA ASP A 117 -15.93 -2.31 21.82
C ASP A 117 -16.01 -0.83 22.25
N GLY A 118 -14.85 -0.25 22.58
CA GLY A 118 -14.71 1.14 23.00
C GLY A 118 -14.97 2.17 21.89
N GLY A 119 -15.27 1.73 20.67
CA GLY A 119 -15.66 2.57 19.55
C GLY A 119 -16.96 3.34 19.79
N ILE A 120 -17.79 2.86 20.71
CA ILE A 120 -18.92 3.59 21.29
C ILE A 120 -18.41 4.37 22.51
N GLY A 121 -18.09 5.65 22.33
CA GLY A 121 -17.76 6.57 23.44
C GLY A 121 -16.27 6.94 23.59
N THR A 122 -15.33 6.01 23.39
CA THR A 122 -13.89 6.23 23.69
C THR A 122 -12.97 5.78 22.54
N ASN A 123 -13.38 6.07 21.31
CA ASN A 123 -12.70 5.60 20.09
C ASN A 123 -11.34 6.29 19.81
N ASN A 124 -11.00 7.32 20.60
CA ASN A 124 -9.66 7.88 20.74
C ASN A 124 -9.36 8.00 22.24
N PRO A 125 -8.51 7.14 22.82
CA PRO A 125 -8.34 7.04 24.26
C PRO A 125 -7.43 8.13 24.85
N VAL A 126 -7.03 9.16 24.10
CA VAL A 126 -6.02 10.15 24.53
C VAL A 126 -6.28 10.78 25.91
N PHE A 127 -7.54 11.10 26.22
CA PHE A 127 -7.91 11.61 27.56
C PHE A 127 -7.77 10.53 28.64
N GLU A 128 -8.26 9.31 28.36
CA GLU A 128 -8.21 8.20 29.31
C GLU A 128 -6.78 7.73 29.58
N THR A 129 -5.94 7.65 28.54
CA THR A 129 -4.53 7.31 28.66
C THR A 129 -3.80 8.34 29.54
N ARG A 130 -4.05 9.64 29.32
CA ARG A 130 -3.48 10.70 30.15
C ARG A 130 -3.97 10.63 31.60
N ASN A 131 -5.27 10.49 31.81
CA ASN A 131 -5.85 10.42 33.16
C ASN A 131 -5.36 9.20 33.92
N CYS A 132 -5.24 8.06 33.23
CA CYS A 132 -4.68 6.85 33.81
C CYS A 132 -3.21 7.02 34.19
N ALA A 133 -2.41 7.63 33.32
CA ALA A 133 -1.02 7.94 33.62
C ALA A 133 -0.88 8.89 34.82
N ARG A 134 -1.78 9.88 34.93
CA ARG A 134 -1.87 10.76 36.10
C ARG A 134 -2.14 9.96 37.37
N ASP A 135 -3.17 9.12 37.35
CA ASP A 135 -3.58 8.36 38.53
C ASP A 135 -2.50 7.35 38.97
N LEU A 136 -1.69 6.83 38.03
CA LEU A 136 -0.57 5.92 38.32
C LEU A 136 0.68 6.63 38.83
N TRP A 137 1.08 7.74 38.20
CA TRP A 137 2.38 8.38 38.46
C TRP A 137 2.32 9.48 39.52
N GLN A 138 1.13 9.94 39.91
CA GLN A 138 0.98 10.92 40.98
C GLN A 138 1.00 10.27 42.37
N ALA A 139 2.15 9.73 42.76
CA ALA A 139 2.52 9.64 44.16
C ALA A 139 3.14 10.99 44.57
N SER A 140 2.35 11.86 45.22
CA SER A 140 2.79 13.07 45.94
C SER A 140 3.50 14.16 45.12
N ASN A 141 2.75 15.16 44.61
CA ASN A 141 3.06 16.59 44.72
C ASN A 141 2.07 17.46 43.93
N ASN A 142 1.86 18.69 44.40
CA ASN A 142 0.89 19.68 43.91
C ASN A 142 1.29 20.32 42.56
N THR A 143 1.90 19.57 41.65
CA THR A 143 2.33 20.03 40.32
C THR A 143 1.32 19.60 39.25
N ASN A 144 1.16 20.44 38.22
CA ASN A 144 0.31 20.11 37.08
C ASN A 144 0.90 18.88 36.36
N PHE A 145 0.14 17.78 36.31
CA PHE A 145 0.58 16.52 35.69
C PHE A 145 1.14 16.71 34.28
N ASP A 146 0.57 17.62 33.51
CA ASP A 146 1.00 17.87 32.12
C ASP A 146 2.45 18.35 32.01
N GLU A 147 2.98 19.01 33.04
CA GLU A 147 4.37 19.45 33.04
C GLU A 147 5.32 18.25 33.09
N GLN A 148 4.90 17.17 33.74
CA GLN A 148 5.63 15.92 33.87
C GLN A 148 5.57 15.08 32.58
N ILE A 149 4.57 15.31 31.72
CA ILE A 149 4.49 14.64 30.42
C ILE A 149 5.66 15.11 29.56
N GLN A 150 6.51 14.18 29.17
CA GLN A 150 7.65 14.45 28.28
C GLN A 150 7.30 14.22 26.80
N CYS A 151 6.47 13.21 26.53
CA CYS A 151 6.00 12.90 25.19
C CYS A 151 4.68 12.11 25.27
N LEU A 152 3.68 12.53 24.51
CA LEU A 152 2.39 11.87 24.35
C LEU A 152 2.11 11.73 22.86
N VAL A 153 2.07 10.49 22.38
CA VAL A 153 1.81 10.17 20.98
C VAL A 153 0.44 9.52 20.86
N SER A 154 -0.45 10.14 20.07
CA SER A 154 -1.77 9.60 19.74
C SER A 154 -1.78 9.19 18.26
N ILE A 155 -1.94 7.90 18.00
CA ILE A 155 -1.95 7.33 16.64
C ILE A 155 -3.39 7.03 16.22
N GLY A 156 -3.81 7.52 15.06
CA GLY A 156 -5.13 7.33 14.48
C GLY A 156 -5.13 6.30 13.34
N ALA A 157 -6.21 5.54 13.22
CA ALA A 157 -6.45 4.59 12.12
C ALA A 157 -7.01 5.26 10.85
N GLY A 158 -6.69 6.54 10.64
CA GLY A 158 -7.14 7.35 9.50
C GLY A 158 -8.53 7.97 9.63
N VAL A 159 -8.80 8.93 8.74
CA VAL A 159 -10.05 9.71 8.69
C VAL A 159 -10.92 9.29 7.50
N GLY A 160 -12.21 9.06 7.74
CA GLY A 160 -13.21 8.78 6.71
C GLY A 160 -13.78 10.05 6.05
N GLN A 161 -14.70 9.91 5.09
CA GLN A 161 -15.30 11.05 4.36
C GLN A 161 -16.11 12.03 5.24
N SER A 162 -16.54 11.61 6.43
CA SER A 162 -17.15 12.49 7.42
C SER A 162 -16.18 12.68 8.59
N TYR A 163 -16.09 13.91 9.12
CA TYR A 163 -15.34 14.23 10.34
C TYR A 163 -15.70 13.20 11.43
N SER A 164 -14.76 12.30 11.72
CA SER A 164 -15.03 11.19 12.63
C SER A 164 -14.97 11.68 14.09
N ALA A 165 -15.80 11.11 14.96
CA ALA A 165 -15.78 11.42 16.41
C ALA A 165 -14.37 11.24 17.05
N LYS A 166 -13.52 10.39 16.45
CA LYS A 166 -12.11 10.19 16.82
C LYS A 166 -11.27 11.46 16.65
N GLU A 167 -11.41 12.13 15.51
CA GLU A 167 -10.68 13.37 15.22
C GLU A 167 -11.26 14.55 15.99
N ALA A 168 -12.58 14.59 16.21
CA ALA A 168 -13.18 15.57 17.10
C ALA A 168 -12.58 15.49 18.51
N THR A 169 -12.36 14.28 19.04
CA THR A 169 -11.72 14.04 20.35
C THR A 169 -10.25 14.47 20.34
N ALA A 170 -9.50 14.15 19.27
CA ALA A 170 -8.11 14.56 19.12
C ALA A 170 -7.96 16.09 19.10
N SER A 171 -8.82 16.77 18.34
CA SER A 171 -8.88 18.23 18.27
C SER A 171 -9.24 18.84 19.62
N ARG A 172 -10.24 18.30 20.33
CA ARG A 172 -10.60 18.74 21.68
C ARG A 172 -9.44 18.61 22.67
N PHE A 173 -8.68 17.52 22.59
CA PHE A 173 -7.50 17.32 23.42
C PHE A 173 -6.42 18.37 23.10
N ALA A 174 -6.11 18.55 21.81
CA ALA A 174 -5.13 19.55 21.36
C ALA A 174 -5.51 20.98 21.81
N SER A 175 -6.79 21.35 21.71
CA SER A 175 -7.28 22.66 22.13
C SER A 175 -7.28 22.87 23.64
N SER A 176 -7.54 21.83 24.43
CA SER A 176 -7.52 21.92 25.90
C SER A 176 -6.11 21.82 26.49
N HIS A 177 -5.18 21.17 25.77
CA HIS A 177 -3.80 20.95 26.19
C HIS A 177 -2.80 21.61 25.23
N GLN A 178 -3.10 22.84 24.77
CA GLN A 178 -2.27 23.55 23.79
C GLN A 178 -0.81 23.70 24.24
N HIS A 179 -0.56 23.78 25.54
CA HIS A 179 0.79 23.89 26.09
C HIS A 179 1.63 22.64 25.78
N LEU A 180 1.04 21.44 25.76
CA LEU A 180 1.75 20.21 25.34
C LEU A 180 2.10 20.26 23.85
N ALA A 181 1.18 20.72 23.00
CA ALA A 181 1.45 20.85 21.57
C ALA A 181 2.53 21.92 21.30
N LYS A 182 2.43 23.10 21.92
CA LYS A 182 3.41 24.20 21.80
C LYS A 182 4.79 23.82 22.30
N ALA A 183 4.87 22.97 23.33
CA ALA A 183 6.12 22.47 23.87
C ALA A 183 6.69 21.26 23.11
N ASN A 184 6.10 20.87 21.96
CA ASN A 184 6.46 19.65 21.22
C ASN A 184 6.43 18.37 22.08
N LYS A 185 5.45 18.29 22.98
CA LYS A 185 5.22 17.14 23.86
C LYS A 185 4.01 16.31 23.44
N TYR A 186 3.11 16.83 22.61
CA TYR A 186 1.95 16.09 22.10
C TYR A 186 2.00 15.97 20.57
N PHE A 187 1.90 14.74 20.07
CA PHE A 187 1.92 14.41 18.65
C PHE A 187 0.69 13.59 18.28
N ARG A 188 -0.12 14.09 17.34
CA ARG A 188 -1.25 13.36 16.75
C ARG A 188 -0.87 12.90 15.35
N LEU A 189 -0.70 11.59 15.18
CA LEU A 189 -0.34 10.97 13.92
C LEU A 189 -1.56 10.27 13.32
N THR A 190 -2.13 10.76 12.23
CA THR A 190 -3.35 10.18 11.62
C THR A 190 -3.36 10.41 10.12
N VAL A 191 -3.74 9.38 9.35
CA VAL A 191 -3.79 9.48 7.88
C VAL A 191 -5.02 10.30 7.46
N PRO A 192 -4.83 11.46 6.80
CA PRO A 192 -5.87 12.49 6.66
C PRO A 192 -7.02 12.09 5.72
N SER A 193 -6.84 11.13 4.81
CA SER A 193 -7.94 10.68 3.96
C SER A 193 -7.83 9.22 3.50
N GLY A 194 -8.96 8.53 3.67
CA GLY A 194 -9.36 7.34 2.93
C GLY A 194 -8.81 5.99 3.35
N ILE A 195 -7.92 5.90 4.34
CA ILE A 195 -7.81 4.67 5.15
C ILE A 195 -9.11 4.49 5.95
N GLY A 196 -9.68 5.57 6.49
CA GLY A 196 -10.94 5.51 7.24
C GLY A 196 -12.19 5.19 6.40
N ASN A 197 -12.05 5.03 5.08
CA ASN A 197 -13.12 4.56 4.18
C ASN A 197 -13.03 3.06 3.88
N ILE A 198 -11.93 2.41 4.28
CA ILE A 198 -11.78 0.95 4.20
C ILE A 198 -12.62 0.36 5.33
N ASP A 199 -13.51 -0.58 5.00
CA ASP A 199 -14.33 -1.24 6.02
C ASP A 199 -13.39 -1.93 7.02
N LEU A 200 -13.73 -1.86 8.31
CA LEU A 200 -12.93 -2.34 9.44
C LEU A 200 -12.50 -3.80 9.28
N VAL A 201 -13.26 -4.56 8.49
CA VAL A 201 -13.12 -6.00 8.30
C VAL A 201 -12.73 -6.37 6.86
N ASP A 202 -12.41 -5.37 6.04
CA ASP A 202 -11.93 -5.57 4.68
C ASP A 202 -10.47 -6.02 4.70
N THR A 203 -10.26 -7.34 4.59
CA THR A 203 -8.94 -7.95 4.56
C THR A 203 -8.27 -7.90 3.18
N SER A 204 -8.94 -7.33 2.17
CA SER A 204 -8.48 -7.33 0.78
C SER A 204 -7.64 -6.11 0.40
N LYS A 205 -7.52 -5.12 1.31
CA LYS A 205 -6.86 -3.83 1.05
C LYS A 205 -5.64 -3.50 1.92
N PRO A 206 -4.77 -4.47 2.32
CA PRO A 206 -3.58 -4.15 3.11
C PRO A 206 -2.62 -3.23 2.33
N GLU A 207 -2.54 -3.36 1.01
CA GLU A 207 -1.71 -2.51 0.15
C GLU A 207 -2.22 -1.07 0.09
N ASP A 208 -3.54 -0.85 0.08
CA ASP A 208 -4.12 0.50 0.14
C ASP A 208 -3.84 1.17 1.50
N ILE A 209 -3.94 0.41 2.60
CA ILE A 209 -3.62 0.89 3.95
C ILE A 209 -2.14 1.26 4.01
N LEU A 210 -1.25 0.38 3.54
CA LEU A 210 0.19 0.62 3.52
C LEU A 210 0.54 1.81 2.63
N GLY A 211 0.04 1.85 1.39
CA GLY A 211 0.31 2.91 0.43
C GLY A 211 -0.10 4.29 0.97
N ARG A 212 -1.32 4.41 1.51
CA ARG A 212 -1.80 5.66 2.12
C ARG A 212 -1.02 6.04 3.38
N THR A 213 -0.60 5.06 4.17
CA THR A 213 0.24 5.29 5.37
C THR A 213 1.62 5.78 4.97
N PHE A 214 2.26 5.17 3.97
CA PHE A 214 3.55 5.61 3.46
C PHE A 214 3.47 7.02 2.85
N MET A 215 2.42 7.32 2.09
CA MET A 215 2.19 8.68 1.60
C MET A 215 2.06 9.69 2.75
N TYR A 216 1.29 9.38 3.79
CA TYR A 216 1.19 10.23 4.97
C TYR A 216 2.54 10.46 5.65
N LEU A 217 3.34 9.39 5.81
CA LEU A 217 4.67 9.46 6.39
C LEU A 217 5.65 10.32 5.57
N GLU A 218 5.57 10.27 4.24
CA GLU A 218 6.47 11.01 3.34
C GLU A 218 6.05 12.48 3.13
N GLU A 219 4.75 12.75 3.03
CA GLU A 219 4.24 14.02 2.50
C GLU A 219 3.63 14.94 3.56
N ASN A 220 3.11 14.39 4.67
CA ASN A 220 2.26 15.15 5.59
C ASN A 220 2.68 15.04 7.07
N CYS A 221 3.60 14.12 7.39
CA CYS A 221 3.95 13.79 8.77
C CYS A 221 5.43 13.97 9.09
N THR A 222 6.31 14.10 8.09
CA THR A 222 7.78 14.00 8.25
C THR A 222 8.31 14.93 9.33
N GLU A 223 7.90 16.20 9.34
CA GLU A 223 8.35 17.18 10.34
C GLU A 223 7.87 16.82 11.75
N GLN A 224 6.59 16.49 11.91
CA GLN A 224 6.00 16.12 13.19
C GLN A 224 6.59 14.80 13.74
N LEU A 225 6.86 13.84 12.85
CA LEU A 225 7.46 12.57 13.18
C LEU A 225 8.94 12.73 13.57
N ASP A 226 9.70 13.56 12.85
CA ASP A 226 11.09 13.86 13.18
C ASP A 226 11.19 14.58 14.52
N GLN A 227 10.30 15.53 14.81
CA GLN A 227 10.22 16.18 16.11
C GLN A 227 9.91 15.18 17.23
N CYS A 228 8.91 14.32 17.03
CA CYS A 228 8.57 13.25 17.96
C CYS A 228 9.77 12.31 18.21
N ALA A 229 10.44 11.86 17.14
CA ALA A 229 11.61 11.01 17.21
C ALA A 229 12.79 11.69 17.92
N LYS A 230 13.00 12.99 17.71
CA LYS A 230 14.02 13.78 18.42
C LYS A 230 13.73 13.82 19.92
N VAL A 231 12.49 14.09 20.33
CA VAL A 231 12.07 14.11 21.74
C VAL A 231 12.29 12.74 22.39
N LEU A 232 11.85 11.66 21.74
CA LEU A 232 12.03 10.29 22.24
C LEU A 232 13.53 9.89 22.32
N ARG A 233 14.35 10.26 21.34
CA ARG A 233 15.80 9.98 21.32
C ARG A 233 16.57 10.74 22.40
N ALA A 234 16.22 12.01 22.65
CA ALA A 234 16.85 12.81 23.68
C ALA A 234 16.69 12.15 25.06
N LYS A 235 15.48 11.63 25.34
CA LYS A 235 15.19 10.88 26.56
C LYS A 235 15.99 9.57 26.64
N TYR A 236 16.02 8.81 25.55
CA TYR A 236 16.75 7.55 25.52
C TYR A 236 18.25 7.75 25.82
N ARG A 237 18.86 8.83 25.31
CA ARG A 237 20.27 9.17 25.62
C ARG A 237 20.46 9.61 27.08
N SER A 238 19.59 10.46 27.62
CA SER A 238 19.72 10.93 29.01
C SER A 238 19.61 9.80 30.04
N GLU A 239 18.87 8.73 29.73
CA GLU A 239 18.77 7.54 30.60
C GLU A 239 19.98 6.59 30.47
N HIS A 240 20.73 6.66 29.37
CA HIS A 240 21.82 5.72 29.04
C HIS A 240 23.23 6.32 29.10
N GLU A 241 23.39 7.61 29.39
CA GLU A 241 24.69 8.29 29.64
C GLU A 241 25.44 7.79 30.91
N GLY A 242 24.95 6.72 31.57
CA GLY A 242 25.68 5.99 32.61
C GLY A 242 25.98 4.51 32.27
N LYS A 243 25.58 3.99 31.10
CA LYS A 243 25.79 2.59 30.72
C LYS A 243 26.13 2.47 29.23
N GLU A 244 27.39 2.67 28.88
CA GLU A 244 27.89 2.32 27.54
C GLU A 244 27.71 0.82 27.26
N ARG A 245 26.81 0.47 26.34
CA ARG A 245 26.99 -0.65 25.42
C ARG A 245 26.57 -0.20 24.03
N PHE A 246 27.55 -0.12 23.14
CA PHE A 246 27.40 0.17 21.72
C PHE A 246 26.34 -0.73 21.07
N LEU A 247 25.26 -0.13 20.54
CA LEU A 247 24.42 -0.79 19.55
C LEU A 247 25.10 -0.67 18.18
N PRO A 248 25.32 -1.77 17.43
CA PRO A 248 25.98 -1.69 16.15
C PRO A 248 25.08 -1.07 15.09
N ILE A 249 25.63 -0.08 14.39
CA ILE A 249 25.11 0.49 13.17
C ILE A 249 25.25 -0.56 12.07
N TYR A 250 24.13 -1.08 11.55
CA TYR A 250 24.14 -2.00 10.40
C TYR A 250 24.63 -1.25 9.14
N ARG A 251 25.85 -1.56 8.69
CA ARG A 251 26.34 -1.31 7.33
C ARG A 251 26.23 -2.59 6.51
N TYR A 252 25.75 -2.46 5.29
CA TYR A 252 25.58 -3.55 4.33
C TYR A 252 26.89 -3.79 3.55
N GLY A 253 27.41 -5.01 3.60
CA GLY A 253 28.29 -5.62 2.58
C GLY A 253 29.79 -5.68 2.88
N GLN A 254 30.30 -6.87 3.23
CA GLN A 254 31.41 -7.58 2.56
C GLN A 254 31.70 -8.91 3.26
N ASP A 255 31.94 -9.95 2.46
CA ASP A 255 32.36 -11.29 2.89
C ASP A 255 33.56 -11.26 3.85
N SER A 256 33.50 -12.08 4.89
CA SER A 256 34.61 -12.99 5.25
C SER A 256 34.22 -13.91 6.39
N THR A 257 34.60 -15.16 6.20
CA THR A 257 34.60 -16.29 7.12
C THR A 257 35.22 -15.97 8.48
N GLU A 258 34.55 -16.31 9.58
CA GLU A 258 35.17 -17.04 10.69
C GLU A 258 34.16 -17.53 11.73
N ARG A 259 34.16 -18.85 11.94
CA ARG A 259 33.46 -19.53 13.02
C ARG A 259 34.16 -19.23 14.35
N ARG A 260 33.40 -18.89 15.39
CA ARG A 260 33.81 -19.21 16.78
C ARG A 260 32.68 -19.88 17.55
N HIS A 261 32.97 -21.13 17.89
CA HIS A 261 32.23 -22.01 18.77
C HIS A 261 31.97 -21.39 20.15
N SER A 262 30.77 -21.60 20.70
CA SER A 262 30.65 -21.94 22.13
C SER A 262 29.82 -23.21 22.28
N LYS A 263 30.32 -24.11 23.12
CA LYS A 263 29.87 -25.49 23.36
C LYS A 263 28.92 -25.52 24.56
N ARG A 264 27.83 -26.27 24.44
CA ARG A 264 27.25 -27.27 25.39
C ARG A 264 25.79 -27.49 24.97
N SER A 265 25.22 -28.69 24.93
CA SER A 265 25.62 -30.00 25.44
C SER A 265 24.92 -31.09 24.60
N ARG A 266 25.62 -32.22 24.46
CA ARG A 266 25.22 -33.43 23.72
C ARG A 266 23.95 -34.07 24.30
N ILE A 267 23.06 -34.51 23.40
CA ILE A 267 22.20 -35.67 23.62
C ILE A 267 22.54 -36.62 22.47
N ASP A 268 23.10 -37.78 22.79
CA ASP A 268 23.41 -38.84 21.82
C ASP A 268 22.16 -39.67 21.48
N PRO A 269 22.11 -40.30 20.29
CA PRO A 269 20.88 -40.74 19.65
C PRO A 269 20.45 -42.14 20.09
N VAL A 270 19.16 -42.30 20.41
CA VAL A 270 18.55 -43.64 20.54
C VAL A 270 18.31 -44.19 19.13
N ALA A 271 19.04 -45.26 18.83
CA ALA A 271 18.97 -46.01 17.59
C ALA A 271 17.55 -46.58 17.36
N PHE A 272 17.01 -46.30 16.18
CA PHE A 272 15.84 -46.97 15.62
C PHE A 272 16.18 -48.45 15.34
N LYS A 273 15.48 -49.37 16.01
CA LYS A 273 15.30 -50.73 15.51
C LYS A 273 14.03 -50.78 14.67
N THR A 274 14.20 -51.26 13.45
CA THR A 274 13.21 -51.46 12.41
C THR A 274 12.19 -52.54 12.78
N ALA A 275 10.91 -52.29 12.46
CA ALA A 275 9.96 -53.31 12.04
C ALA A 275 8.74 -52.68 11.35
N GLY A 276 8.56 -53.01 10.06
CA GLY A 276 7.26 -53.32 9.47
C GLY A 276 6.30 -52.17 9.10
N SER A 277 6.19 -51.94 7.79
CA SER A 277 4.92 -51.72 7.08
C SER A 277 4.17 -50.39 7.28
N GLY A 278 4.30 -49.49 6.30
CA GLY A 278 3.39 -48.33 6.17
C GLY A 278 3.85 -47.23 5.20
N CYS A 279 4.57 -47.58 4.13
CA CYS A 279 5.30 -46.64 3.27
C CYS A 279 4.45 -45.98 2.16
N TRP A 280 3.28 -45.42 2.50
CA TRP A 280 2.46 -44.62 1.55
C TRP A 280 2.15 -43.19 2.04
N TRP A 281 2.24 -42.91 3.34
CA TRP A 281 1.91 -41.59 3.89
C TRP A 281 3.09 -40.59 3.87
N ILE A 282 4.32 -41.09 3.97
CA ILE A 282 5.53 -40.24 4.07
C ILE A 282 5.89 -39.61 2.72
N SER A 283 5.60 -40.28 1.60
CA SER A 283 5.79 -39.73 0.25
C SER A 283 4.75 -38.65 -0.08
N LEU A 284 3.50 -38.79 0.42
CA LEU A 284 2.46 -37.78 0.31
C LEU A 284 2.79 -36.53 1.15
N CYS A 285 3.34 -36.71 2.36
CA CYS A 285 3.74 -35.58 3.21
C CYS A 285 4.95 -34.82 2.64
N LEU A 286 5.94 -35.49 2.05
CA LEU A 286 7.10 -34.82 1.44
C LEU A 286 6.72 -34.05 0.17
N THR A 287 5.80 -34.57 -0.65
CA THR A 287 5.28 -33.83 -1.81
C THR A 287 4.41 -32.64 -1.41
N VAL A 288 3.59 -32.78 -0.36
CA VAL A 288 2.80 -31.67 0.21
C VAL A 288 3.70 -30.62 0.85
N VAL A 289 4.78 -30.99 1.53
CA VAL A 289 5.73 -30.03 2.12
C VAL A 289 6.55 -29.32 1.04
N VAL A 290 6.93 -29.99 -0.06
CA VAL A 290 7.57 -29.32 -1.21
C VAL A 290 6.59 -28.41 -1.96
N LEU A 291 5.31 -28.75 -2.04
CA LEU A 291 4.26 -27.87 -2.57
C LEU A 291 3.97 -26.68 -1.64
N ILE A 292 3.98 -26.90 -0.32
CA ILE A 292 3.79 -25.84 0.69
C ILE A 292 5.00 -24.92 0.72
N ILE A 293 6.24 -25.42 0.63
CA ILE A 293 7.44 -24.60 0.52
C ILE A 293 7.45 -23.85 -0.84
N GLY A 294 7.00 -24.50 -1.92
CA GLY A 294 6.77 -23.84 -3.21
C GLY A 294 5.68 -22.75 -3.16
N MET A 295 4.68 -22.88 -2.28
CA MET A 295 3.64 -21.88 -2.03
C MET A 295 4.06 -20.79 -1.03
N ILE A 296 5.01 -21.07 -0.13
CA ILE A 296 5.56 -20.11 0.85
C ILE A 296 6.64 -19.21 0.21
N PHE A 297 7.35 -19.71 -0.81
CA PHE A 297 8.28 -18.89 -1.63
C PHE A 297 7.62 -18.31 -2.90
N ALA A 298 6.35 -18.57 -3.14
CA ALA A 298 5.57 -17.82 -4.12
C ALA A 298 5.10 -16.52 -3.45
N ASP A 299 5.85 -15.45 -3.71
CA ASP A 299 5.46 -14.07 -3.49
C ASP A 299 3.96 -13.88 -3.81
N PRO A 300 3.08 -13.56 -2.83
CA PRO A 300 1.66 -13.40 -3.10
C PRO A 300 1.34 -12.10 -3.86
N GLY A 301 2.34 -11.27 -4.16
CA GLY A 301 2.10 -9.93 -4.70
C GLY A 301 1.85 -9.86 -6.20
N LEU A 302 2.11 -10.92 -6.99
CA LEU A 302 2.20 -10.78 -8.43
C LEU A 302 1.45 -11.89 -9.19
N PRO A 303 0.58 -11.54 -10.14
CA PRO A 303 -0.18 -12.54 -10.87
C PRO A 303 0.79 -13.45 -11.63
N PRO A 304 0.52 -14.78 -11.66
CA PRO A 304 1.40 -15.74 -12.31
C PRO A 304 1.40 -15.45 -13.81
N ILE A 305 2.40 -14.70 -14.26
CA ILE A 305 2.62 -14.42 -15.67
C ILE A 305 3.61 -15.42 -16.25
N ASP A 306 3.30 -15.87 -17.45
CA ASP A 306 4.22 -16.63 -18.27
C ASP A 306 5.38 -15.71 -18.69
N ARG A 307 6.55 -15.91 -18.08
CA ARG A 307 7.72 -15.05 -18.32
C ARG A 307 8.23 -15.12 -19.75
N SER A 308 7.85 -16.13 -20.54
CA SER A 308 8.23 -16.22 -21.95
C SER A 308 7.31 -15.38 -22.87
N ALA A 309 6.10 -15.06 -22.42
CA ALA A 309 5.15 -14.29 -23.18
C ALA A 309 5.58 -12.81 -23.29
N PRO A 310 5.31 -12.15 -24.44
CA PRO A 310 5.59 -10.73 -24.59
C PRO A 310 4.81 -9.87 -23.60
N VAL A 311 5.45 -8.83 -23.07
CA VAL A 311 4.84 -7.84 -22.17
C VAL A 311 4.89 -6.46 -22.84
N ILE A 312 3.75 -5.80 -22.97
CA ILE A 312 3.63 -4.51 -23.66
C ILE A 312 2.95 -3.49 -22.74
N LEU A 313 3.59 -2.34 -22.56
CA LEU A 313 3.08 -1.22 -21.77
C LEU A 313 2.28 -0.25 -22.64
N LEU A 314 1.06 0.10 -22.24
CA LEU A 314 0.25 1.12 -22.92
C LEU A 314 0.31 2.43 -22.13
N VAL A 315 0.80 3.48 -22.77
CA VAL A 315 0.92 4.83 -22.21
C VAL A 315 0.16 5.82 -23.08
N GLY A 316 -0.37 6.88 -22.50
CA GLY A 316 -1.07 7.93 -23.21
C GLY A 316 -2.01 8.72 -22.31
N GLN A 317 -2.44 9.89 -22.78
CA GLN A 317 -3.35 10.77 -22.03
C GLN A 317 -4.70 10.09 -21.71
N THR A 318 -5.44 10.66 -20.76
CA THR A 318 -6.81 10.22 -20.48
C THR A 318 -7.67 10.34 -21.74
N GLY A 319 -8.45 9.31 -22.05
CA GLY A 319 -9.29 9.28 -23.25
C GLY A 319 -8.58 8.93 -24.56
N ALA A 320 -7.26 8.69 -24.57
CA ALA A 320 -6.54 8.23 -25.77
C ALA A 320 -6.92 6.82 -26.26
N GLY A 321 -7.80 6.12 -25.54
CA GLY A 321 -8.31 4.81 -25.96
C GLY A 321 -7.50 3.60 -25.50
N LYS A 322 -6.67 3.71 -24.45
CA LYS A 322 -5.87 2.59 -23.91
C LYS A 322 -6.72 1.37 -23.54
N SER A 323 -7.71 1.53 -22.66
CA SER A 323 -8.60 0.45 -22.25
C SER A 323 -9.47 -0.06 -23.41
N THR A 324 -9.88 0.82 -24.34
CA THR A 324 -10.59 0.42 -25.58
C THR A 324 -9.71 -0.44 -26.48
N PHE A 325 -8.44 -0.09 -26.64
CA PHE A 325 -7.46 -0.85 -27.42
C PHE A 325 -7.28 -2.27 -26.84
N ILE A 326 -7.14 -2.39 -25.52
CA ILE A 326 -7.05 -3.69 -24.83
C ILE A 326 -8.34 -4.50 -25.01
N ALA A 327 -9.50 -3.86 -24.88
CA ALA A 327 -10.80 -4.52 -25.04
C ALA A 327 -10.98 -5.08 -26.46
N GLN A 328 -10.55 -4.36 -27.49
CA GLN A 328 -10.61 -4.82 -28.89
C GLN A 328 -9.75 -6.05 -29.17
N LEU A 329 -8.65 -6.21 -28.43
CA LEU A 329 -7.80 -7.40 -28.47
C LEU A 329 -8.40 -8.59 -27.68
N GLY A 330 -9.58 -8.43 -27.08
CA GLY A 330 -10.18 -9.42 -26.20
C GLY A 330 -9.42 -9.59 -24.88
N GLY A 331 -8.70 -8.55 -24.44
CA GLY A 331 -7.93 -8.56 -23.21
C GLY A 331 -8.80 -8.88 -21.99
N ARG A 332 -8.30 -9.75 -21.11
CA ARG A 332 -8.96 -10.15 -19.86
C ARG A 332 -8.04 -9.83 -18.70
N HIS A 333 -8.57 -9.13 -17.69
CA HIS A 333 -7.82 -8.79 -16.50
C HIS A 333 -7.30 -10.07 -15.83
N ILE A 334 -6.05 -10.10 -15.43
CA ILE A 334 -5.41 -11.38 -15.06
C ILE A 334 -5.85 -11.93 -13.71
N SER A 335 -6.33 -11.07 -12.80
CA SER A 335 -6.84 -11.50 -11.50
C SER A 335 -8.36 -11.74 -11.50
N THR A 336 -9.13 -10.93 -12.24
CA THR A 336 -10.60 -10.97 -12.20
C THR A 336 -11.23 -11.66 -13.41
N GLY A 337 -10.50 -11.77 -14.52
CA GLY A 337 -11.04 -12.31 -15.79
C GLY A 337 -11.97 -11.34 -16.53
N GLU A 338 -12.19 -10.14 -16.02
CA GLU A 338 -13.11 -9.16 -16.60
C GLU A 338 -12.49 -8.46 -17.83
N THR A 339 -13.34 -7.94 -18.72
CA THR A 339 -12.88 -7.02 -19.79
C THR A 339 -12.54 -5.66 -19.19
N PRO A 340 -11.63 -4.88 -19.80
CA PRO A 340 -11.40 -3.49 -19.42
C PRO A 340 -12.71 -2.70 -19.42
N VAL A 341 -12.93 -1.88 -18.40
CA VAL A 341 -14.10 -0.99 -18.32
C VAL A 341 -13.92 0.12 -19.36
N VAL A 342 -14.78 0.15 -20.38
CA VAL A 342 -14.78 1.18 -21.43
C VAL A 342 -15.99 2.09 -21.20
N GLY A 343 -15.77 3.26 -20.58
CA GLY A 343 -16.80 4.26 -20.33
C GLY A 343 -16.76 5.43 -21.32
N HIS A 344 -17.93 5.88 -21.78
CA HIS A 344 -18.10 7.11 -22.58
C HIS A 344 -18.15 8.41 -21.75
N TRP A 345 -17.98 8.29 -20.43
CA TRP A 345 -18.08 9.40 -19.47
C TRP A 345 -16.72 9.69 -18.85
N VAL A 346 -16.37 10.97 -18.74
CA VAL A 346 -15.12 11.52 -18.21
C VAL A 346 -15.00 11.22 -16.70
N ARG A 347 -14.75 9.96 -16.36
CA ARG A 347 -14.14 9.53 -15.09
C ARG A 347 -13.02 8.56 -15.46
N SER A 348 -11.79 9.04 -15.35
CA SER A 348 -10.60 8.21 -15.47
C SER A 348 -10.59 7.24 -14.27
N GLU A 349 -11.20 6.06 -14.41
CA GLU A 349 -11.35 5.08 -13.32
C GLU A 349 -10.14 4.14 -13.14
N THR A 350 -9.05 4.37 -13.83
CA THR A 350 -7.77 3.72 -13.54
C THR A 350 -7.00 4.56 -12.53
N SER A 351 -7.13 4.27 -11.22
CA SER A 351 -6.28 4.83 -10.17
C SER A 351 -5.00 4.01 -9.93
N THR A 352 -4.86 2.87 -10.61
CA THR A 352 -3.76 1.91 -10.48
C THR A 352 -3.41 1.30 -11.84
N VAL A 353 -2.18 0.79 -11.98
CA VAL A 353 -1.76 0.03 -13.16
C VAL A 353 -2.48 -1.31 -13.17
N SER A 354 -3.03 -1.70 -14.32
CA SER A 354 -3.82 -2.93 -14.45
C SER A 354 -3.24 -3.85 -15.52
N TRP A 355 -3.27 -5.15 -15.26
CA TRP A 355 -2.68 -6.14 -16.15
C TRP A 355 -3.74 -6.98 -16.86
N TYR A 356 -3.57 -7.16 -18.16
CA TYR A 356 -4.47 -7.91 -19.01
C TYR A 356 -3.72 -8.98 -19.80
N ARG A 357 -4.38 -10.11 -20.04
CA ARG A 357 -3.94 -11.16 -20.94
C ARG A 357 -4.78 -11.11 -22.21
N ALA A 358 -4.11 -11.09 -23.36
CA ALA A 358 -4.71 -11.23 -24.68
C ALA A 358 -4.05 -12.37 -25.47
N PHE A 359 -4.65 -12.76 -26.59
CA PHE A 359 -4.10 -13.74 -27.52
C PHE A 359 -4.04 -13.14 -28.92
N ILE A 360 -2.84 -13.10 -29.49
CA ILE A 360 -2.54 -12.53 -30.81
C ILE A 360 -1.93 -13.65 -31.63
N ASN A 361 -2.54 -14.03 -32.76
CA ASN A 361 -2.08 -15.17 -33.57
C ASN A 361 -1.84 -16.45 -32.74
N HIS A 362 -2.73 -16.73 -31.77
CA HIS A 362 -2.61 -17.81 -30.78
C HIS A 362 -1.45 -17.69 -29.77
N GLN A 363 -0.60 -16.68 -29.88
CA GLN A 363 0.42 -16.35 -28.89
C GLN A 363 -0.19 -15.55 -27.74
N LYS A 364 0.11 -15.95 -26.51
CA LYS A 364 -0.27 -15.21 -25.31
C LYS A 364 0.56 -13.93 -25.19
N VAL A 365 -0.08 -12.81 -24.91
CA VAL A 365 0.57 -11.50 -24.70
C VAL A 365 0.00 -10.85 -23.44
N TYR A 366 0.86 -10.20 -22.66
CA TYR A 366 0.47 -9.40 -21.51
C TYR A 366 0.48 -7.92 -21.85
N LEU A 367 -0.59 -7.22 -21.47
CA LEU A 367 -0.80 -5.80 -21.72
C LEU A 367 -0.94 -5.09 -20.37
N ILE A 368 -0.17 -4.03 -20.18
CA ILE A 368 -0.20 -3.21 -18.98
C ILE A 368 -0.94 -1.91 -19.31
N ASP A 369 -2.12 -1.70 -18.72
CA ASP A 369 -2.89 -0.46 -18.82
C ASP A 369 -2.46 0.50 -17.72
N THR A 370 -1.98 1.68 -18.11
CA THR A 370 -1.62 2.73 -17.14
C THR A 370 -2.76 3.73 -16.95
N PRO A 371 -2.93 4.33 -15.76
CA PRO A 371 -3.76 5.51 -15.57
C PRO A 371 -3.55 6.59 -16.62
N GLY A 372 -4.63 7.26 -17.05
CA GLY A 372 -4.52 8.46 -17.88
C GLY A 372 -3.98 9.64 -17.07
N LEU A 373 -2.96 10.31 -17.61
CA LEU A 373 -2.23 11.42 -16.96
C LEU A 373 -2.95 12.78 -17.02
N GLU A 374 -4.29 12.81 -17.03
CA GLU A 374 -5.09 14.05 -16.98
C GLU A 374 -6.29 13.92 -16.01
N ASP A 375 -6.13 13.24 -14.88
CA ASP A 375 -7.14 13.31 -13.83
C ASP A 375 -6.88 14.56 -12.97
N HIS A 376 -7.78 15.55 -12.97
CA HIS A 376 -7.66 16.79 -12.17
C HIS A 376 -7.54 16.55 -10.63
N ARG A 377 -7.46 15.29 -10.22
CA ARG A 377 -7.39 14.78 -8.86
C ARG A 377 -5.97 14.34 -8.44
N VAL A 378 -5.09 14.02 -9.39
CA VAL A 378 -3.74 13.47 -9.14
C VAL A 378 -2.73 14.21 -10.02
N SER A 379 -1.60 14.67 -9.46
CA SER A 379 -0.58 15.40 -10.25
C SER A 379 0.17 14.46 -11.22
N ASP A 380 0.55 14.94 -12.41
CA ASP A 380 1.35 14.17 -13.40
C ASP A 380 2.55 13.46 -12.76
N PHE A 381 3.19 14.14 -11.81
CA PHE A 381 4.28 13.62 -11.00
C PHE A 381 3.91 12.34 -10.22
N GLN A 382 2.74 12.30 -9.59
CA GLN A 382 2.29 11.13 -8.81
C GLN A 382 1.99 9.95 -9.73
N THR A 383 1.30 10.17 -10.85
CA THR A 383 1.00 9.10 -11.79
C THR A 383 2.27 8.53 -12.43
N LEU A 384 3.27 9.37 -12.73
CA LEU A 384 4.59 8.91 -13.18
C LEU A 384 5.36 8.16 -12.09
N LYS A 385 5.27 8.59 -10.82
CA LYS A 385 5.84 7.85 -9.67
C LYS A 385 5.23 6.45 -9.60
N HIS A 386 3.91 6.32 -9.73
CA HIS A 386 3.25 5.01 -9.74
C HIS A 386 3.70 4.12 -10.90
N ILE A 387 3.76 4.65 -12.13
CA ILE A 387 4.28 3.89 -13.29
C ILE A 387 5.74 3.50 -13.06
N SER A 388 6.56 4.40 -12.52
CA SER A 388 7.95 4.16 -12.14
C SER A 388 8.08 2.99 -11.16
N ASP A 389 7.29 3.00 -10.08
CA ASP A 389 7.39 2.03 -9.01
C ASP A 389 6.94 0.64 -9.50
N GLU A 390 5.90 0.57 -10.33
CA GLU A 390 5.45 -0.67 -10.97
C GLU A 390 6.51 -1.25 -11.92
N LEU A 391 7.07 -0.42 -12.82
CA LEU A 391 8.14 -0.84 -13.73
C LEU A 391 9.41 -1.28 -12.98
N GLN A 392 9.68 -0.69 -11.81
CA GLN A 392 10.80 -1.08 -10.96
C GLN A 392 10.53 -2.40 -10.23
N ASN A 393 9.29 -2.63 -9.79
CA ASN A 393 8.86 -3.89 -9.20
C ASN A 393 8.95 -5.02 -10.25
N ASP A 394 8.49 -4.77 -11.47
CA ASP A 394 8.59 -5.67 -12.62
C ASP A 394 10.04 -6.05 -12.93
N TYR A 395 10.92 -5.05 -13.00
CA TYR A 395 12.34 -5.25 -13.23
C TYR A 395 12.97 -6.17 -12.17
N ARG A 396 12.69 -5.93 -10.89
CA ARG A 396 13.21 -6.75 -9.77
C ARG A 396 12.73 -8.20 -9.86
N ASN A 397 11.56 -8.42 -10.43
CA ASN A 397 10.95 -9.73 -10.61
C ASN A 397 11.26 -10.38 -11.97
N GLY A 398 12.18 -9.79 -12.76
CA GLY A 398 12.60 -10.32 -14.06
C GLY A 398 11.55 -10.18 -15.16
N ARG A 399 10.58 -9.27 -14.99
CA ARG A 399 9.51 -8.99 -15.96
C ARG A 399 9.89 -7.79 -16.81
N LEU A 400 10.66 -8.06 -17.86
CA LEU A 400 11.08 -7.03 -18.81
C LEU A 400 10.04 -6.85 -19.92
N LEU A 401 9.97 -5.64 -20.47
CA LEU A 401 9.04 -5.28 -21.54
C LEU A 401 9.59 -5.68 -22.91
N ASN A 402 8.71 -6.12 -23.79
CA ASN A 402 9.00 -6.25 -25.22
C ASN A 402 8.71 -4.96 -25.97
N GLY A 403 7.80 -4.11 -25.45
CA GLY A 403 7.60 -2.81 -26.06
C GLY A 403 6.67 -1.90 -25.31
N ILE A 404 6.63 -0.67 -25.79
CA ILE A 404 5.80 0.42 -25.26
C ILE A 404 4.95 0.95 -26.41
N ILE A 405 3.65 1.09 -26.18
CA ILE A 405 2.73 1.74 -27.09
C ILE A 405 2.34 3.08 -26.48
N TYR A 406 2.70 4.18 -27.15
CA TYR A 406 2.21 5.51 -26.82
C TYR A 406 0.99 5.85 -27.67
N LEU A 407 -0.19 5.95 -27.05
CA LEU A 407 -1.46 6.26 -27.71
C LEU A 407 -1.74 7.76 -27.64
N TYR A 408 -1.92 8.37 -28.81
CA TYR A 408 -2.28 9.78 -28.99
C TYR A 408 -3.65 9.91 -29.67
N ASP A 409 -4.52 10.77 -29.13
CA ASP A 409 -5.82 11.08 -29.73
C ASP A 409 -5.66 12.13 -30.84
N ILE A 410 -5.73 11.72 -32.10
CA ILE A 410 -5.51 12.61 -33.25
C ILE A 410 -6.68 13.57 -33.48
N SER A 411 -7.86 13.29 -32.91
CA SER A 411 -9.06 14.11 -33.10
C SER A 411 -9.01 15.43 -32.33
N ARG A 412 -8.10 15.58 -31.36
CA ARG A 412 -7.92 16.83 -30.60
C ARG A 412 -7.47 17.97 -31.49
N THR A 413 -8.02 19.17 -31.30
CA THR A 413 -7.81 20.31 -32.21
C THR A 413 -6.43 20.96 -32.13
N ARG A 414 -5.61 20.67 -31.11
CA ARG A 414 -4.29 21.28 -30.90
C ARG A 414 -3.24 20.22 -30.55
N ILE A 415 -2.03 20.37 -31.11
CA ILE A 415 -0.81 19.71 -30.64
C ILE A 415 -0.23 20.59 -29.53
N GLY A 416 -0.60 20.35 -28.28
CA GLY A 416 -0.09 21.17 -27.17
C GLY A 416 -0.92 21.04 -25.91
N GLY A 417 -0.26 20.67 -24.81
CA GLY A 417 -0.87 20.40 -23.50
C GLY A 417 -0.10 19.32 -22.71
N SER A 418 -0.76 18.77 -21.69
CA SER A 418 -0.29 17.65 -20.83
C SER A 418 0.21 16.43 -21.61
N GLY A 419 -0.40 16.11 -22.76
CA GLY A 419 0.01 14.98 -23.59
C GLY A 419 1.46 15.07 -24.11
N MET A 420 1.96 16.25 -24.47
CA MET A 420 3.36 16.37 -24.92
C MET A 420 4.35 16.33 -23.76
N ARG A 421 3.99 16.92 -22.60
CA ARG A 421 4.79 16.74 -21.37
C ARG A 421 4.89 15.27 -20.97
N GLN A 422 3.80 14.52 -21.12
CA GLN A 422 3.79 13.07 -20.88
C GLN A 422 4.78 12.34 -21.79
N LEU A 423 4.81 12.70 -23.08
CA LEU A 423 5.76 12.12 -24.02
C LEU A 423 7.20 12.43 -23.62
N ASP A 424 7.49 13.66 -23.17
CA ASP A 424 8.83 14.04 -22.68
C ASP A 424 9.26 13.17 -21.49
N TYR A 425 8.38 12.95 -20.52
CA TYR A 425 8.69 12.07 -19.39
C TYR A 425 8.91 10.62 -19.83
N LEU A 426 8.08 10.11 -20.73
CA LEU A 426 8.23 8.76 -21.27
C LEU A 426 9.57 8.63 -22.01
N ASN A 427 9.94 9.63 -22.81
CA ASN A 427 11.21 9.70 -23.50
C ASN A 427 12.39 9.62 -22.51
N LEU A 428 12.36 10.45 -21.46
CA LEU A 428 13.37 10.42 -20.38
C LEU A 428 13.43 9.07 -19.65
N MET A 429 12.30 8.38 -19.48
CA MET A 429 12.25 7.08 -18.82
C MET A 429 12.80 5.96 -19.71
N MET A 430 12.50 5.99 -21.00
CA MET A 430 12.95 4.98 -21.96
C MET A 430 14.46 5.03 -22.17
N GLY A 431 14.99 6.21 -22.49
CA GLY A 431 16.34 6.37 -23.02
C GLY A 431 16.49 5.81 -24.45
N ASP A 432 17.53 6.24 -25.15
CA ASP A 432 17.68 6.07 -26.59
C ASP A 432 17.65 4.60 -27.05
N GLU A 433 18.19 3.69 -26.23
CA GLU A 433 18.25 2.25 -26.53
C GLU A 433 16.86 1.59 -26.65
N ALA A 434 15.85 2.14 -25.97
CA ALA A 434 14.50 1.56 -25.93
C ALA A 434 13.58 2.05 -27.06
N PHE A 435 14.01 3.02 -27.89
CA PHE A 435 13.19 3.56 -28.98
C PHE A 435 12.80 2.50 -30.02
N THR A 436 13.67 1.55 -30.33
CA THR A 436 13.38 0.47 -31.29
C THR A 436 12.24 -0.46 -30.86
N ASN A 437 11.83 -0.38 -29.60
CA ASN A 437 10.75 -1.12 -28.96
C ASN A 437 9.53 -0.22 -28.65
N CYS A 438 9.48 1.00 -29.20
CA CYS A 438 8.38 1.93 -29.00
C CYS A 438 7.53 2.05 -30.28
N ALA A 439 6.21 1.96 -30.11
CA ALA A 439 5.22 2.28 -31.14
C ALA A 439 4.47 3.56 -30.77
N LEU A 440 4.56 4.57 -31.65
CA LEU A 440 3.86 5.84 -31.54
C LEU A 440 2.55 5.73 -32.34
N VAL A 441 1.42 5.66 -31.64
CA VAL A 441 0.14 5.27 -32.23
C VAL A 441 -0.86 6.41 -32.17
N THR A 442 -1.36 6.82 -33.33
CA THR A 442 -2.50 7.74 -33.44
C THR A 442 -3.82 6.97 -33.41
N THR A 443 -4.79 7.46 -32.63
CA THR A 443 -6.12 6.85 -32.43
C THR A 443 -7.23 7.84 -32.77
N ARG A 444 -8.48 7.35 -32.82
CA ARG A 444 -9.71 8.17 -33.05
C ARG A 444 -9.70 8.95 -34.38
N TRP A 445 -9.22 8.30 -35.41
CA TRP A 445 -9.33 8.79 -36.78
C TRP A 445 -10.80 8.97 -37.17
N ASP A 446 -11.16 10.15 -37.67
CA ASP A 446 -12.47 10.41 -38.26
C ASP A 446 -12.41 10.06 -39.74
N LEU A 447 -12.96 8.90 -40.08
CA LEU A 447 -12.96 8.37 -41.44
C LEU A 447 -14.16 8.85 -42.27
N ASN A 448 -15.13 9.54 -41.64
CA ASN A 448 -16.40 9.89 -42.27
C ASN A 448 -16.42 11.31 -42.83
N SER A 449 -15.45 12.16 -42.45
CA SER A 449 -15.33 13.54 -42.91
C SER A 449 -13.97 13.77 -43.56
N SER A 450 -13.95 14.05 -44.86
CA SER A 450 -12.71 14.34 -45.60
C SER A 450 -11.96 15.54 -45.02
N SER A 451 -12.67 16.60 -44.64
CA SER A 451 -12.05 17.79 -44.05
C SER A 451 -11.45 17.54 -42.66
N ASN A 452 -12.05 16.66 -41.85
CA ASN A 452 -11.47 16.25 -40.58
C ASN A 452 -10.26 15.34 -40.79
N ARG A 453 -10.34 14.43 -41.77
CA ARG A 453 -9.23 13.56 -42.13
C ARG A 453 -8.00 14.36 -42.57
N ASP A 454 -8.15 15.32 -43.48
CA ASP A 454 -7.02 16.15 -43.94
C ASP A 454 -6.33 16.88 -42.77
N ARG A 455 -7.12 17.41 -41.83
CA ARG A 455 -6.60 18.06 -40.61
C ARG A 455 -5.89 17.07 -39.68
N GLN A 456 -6.40 15.85 -39.55
CA GLN A 456 -5.78 14.80 -38.73
C GLN A 456 -4.49 14.27 -39.37
N GLU A 457 -4.44 14.15 -40.70
CA GLU A 457 -3.25 13.76 -41.46
C GLU A 457 -2.16 14.83 -41.36
N ALA A 458 -2.50 16.11 -41.53
CA ALA A 458 -1.57 17.21 -41.32
C ALA A 458 -1.02 17.24 -39.88
N ARG A 459 -1.86 16.95 -38.89
CA ARG A 459 -1.45 16.86 -37.49
C ARG A 459 -0.52 15.69 -37.23
N GLU A 460 -0.78 14.53 -37.81
CA GLU A 460 0.12 13.38 -37.69
C GLU A 460 1.49 13.70 -38.28
N GLU A 461 1.52 14.39 -39.42
CA GLU A 461 2.77 14.81 -40.05
C GLU A 461 3.53 15.82 -39.19
N GLU A 462 2.84 16.81 -38.62
CA GLU A 462 3.43 17.73 -37.65
C GLU A 462 3.99 17.00 -36.42
N LEU A 463 3.30 15.99 -35.88
CA LEU A 463 3.83 15.15 -34.78
C LEU A 463 5.13 14.46 -35.19
N LYS A 464 5.15 13.82 -36.37
CA LYS A 464 6.32 13.10 -36.90
C LYS A 464 7.52 14.00 -37.12
N GLN A 465 7.29 15.24 -37.54
CA GLN A 465 8.36 16.22 -37.81
C GLN A 465 8.83 16.97 -36.58
N THR A 466 8.03 16.98 -35.50
CA THR A 466 8.34 17.71 -34.27
C THR A 466 8.53 16.76 -33.09
N HIS A 467 7.49 16.53 -32.29
CA HIS A 467 7.54 15.82 -31.02
C HIS A 467 7.97 14.35 -31.12
N TRP A 468 7.73 13.70 -32.26
CA TRP A 468 8.09 12.30 -32.49
C TRP A 468 9.38 12.13 -33.28
N ALA A 469 9.98 13.21 -33.78
CA ALA A 469 11.11 13.16 -34.70
C ALA A 469 12.32 12.43 -34.09
N ASP A 470 12.71 12.78 -32.87
CA ASP A 470 13.84 12.17 -32.17
C ASP A 470 13.58 10.67 -31.91
N MET A 471 12.38 10.34 -31.47
CA MET A 471 11.99 8.95 -31.20
C MET A 471 11.95 8.10 -32.48
N ILE A 472 11.43 8.66 -33.59
CA ILE A 472 11.38 8.00 -34.89
C ILE A 472 12.80 7.82 -35.45
N SER A 473 13.65 8.84 -35.37
CA SER A 473 15.05 8.73 -35.80
C SER A 473 15.84 7.70 -34.98
N GLY A 474 15.49 7.53 -33.70
CA GLY A 474 15.97 6.47 -32.83
C GLY A 474 15.36 5.08 -33.07
N GLY A 475 14.43 4.93 -34.02
CA GLY A 475 13.88 3.64 -34.44
C GLY A 475 12.47 3.32 -33.92
N SER A 476 11.78 4.27 -33.28
CA SER A 476 10.37 4.10 -32.92
C SER A 476 9.49 4.05 -34.17
N THR A 477 8.45 3.21 -34.15
CA THR A 477 7.55 3.05 -35.30
C THR A 477 6.29 3.88 -35.12
N ALA A 478 5.98 4.77 -36.07
CA ALA A 478 4.70 5.50 -36.09
C ALA A 478 3.61 4.68 -36.79
N MET A 479 2.45 4.49 -36.15
CA MET A 479 1.35 3.67 -36.67
C MET A 479 -0.02 4.33 -36.45
N ARG A 480 -1.01 3.98 -37.28
CA ARG A 480 -2.41 4.41 -37.11
C ARG A 480 -3.27 3.29 -36.57
N HIS A 481 -4.05 3.56 -35.52
CA HIS A 481 -5.09 2.68 -35.00
C HIS A 481 -6.47 3.21 -35.40
N ASN A 482 -7.18 2.46 -36.25
CA ASN A 482 -8.47 2.88 -36.82
C ASN A 482 -9.68 2.34 -36.03
N GLY A 483 -9.48 1.93 -34.77
CA GLY A 483 -10.53 1.39 -33.92
C GLY A 483 -10.97 -0.04 -34.28
N THR A 484 -10.23 -0.73 -35.15
CA THR A 484 -10.48 -2.15 -35.46
C THR A 484 -9.50 -3.06 -34.73
N ARG A 485 -9.97 -4.27 -34.39
CA ARG A 485 -9.13 -5.35 -33.84
C ARG A 485 -7.91 -5.64 -34.74
N TYR A 486 -8.10 -5.63 -36.05
CA TYR A 486 -7.01 -5.86 -37.01
C TYR A 486 -5.85 -4.86 -36.86
N SER A 487 -6.16 -3.56 -36.74
CA SER A 487 -5.10 -2.56 -36.55
C SER A 487 -4.43 -2.70 -35.17
N ALA A 488 -5.17 -3.07 -34.12
CA ALA A 488 -4.60 -3.34 -32.80
C ALA A 488 -3.67 -4.56 -32.82
N GLU A 489 -4.06 -5.66 -33.47
CA GLU A 489 -3.24 -6.86 -33.62
C GLU A 489 -1.96 -6.57 -34.41
N LYS A 490 -2.05 -5.75 -35.47
CA LYS A 490 -0.87 -5.33 -36.26
C LYS A 490 0.11 -4.50 -35.43
N ILE A 491 -0.39 -3.61 -34.58
CA ILE A 491 0.44 -2.79 -33.67
C ILE A 491 1.11 -3.68 -32.61
N ILE A 492 0.39 -4.63 -32.01
CA ILE A 492 0.99 -5.53 -31.03
C ILE A 492 2.05 -6.42 -31.68
N SER A 493 1.75 -6.97 -32.86
CA SER A 493 2.65 -7.89 -33.57
C SER A 493 3.98 -7.25 -33.95
N SER A 494 4.04 -5.92 -34.16
CA SER A 494 5.30 -5.23 -34.45
C SER A 494 6.26 -5.17 -33.25
N LEU A 495 5.75 -5.44 -32.04
CA LEU A 495 6.49 -5.39 -30.78
C LEU A 495 6.73 -6.78 -30.16
N THR A 496 5.91 -7.78 -30.46
CA THR A 496 5.99 -9.12 -29.83
C THR A 496 7.28 -9.86 -30.14
N GLU A 497 7.88 -9.62 -31.31
CA GLU A 497 9.14 -10.26 -31.74
C GLU A 497 10.38 -9.48 -31.31
N LYS A 498 10.20 -8.26 -30.77
CA LYS A 498 11.31 -7.44 -30.31
C LYS A 498 11.96 -8.05 -29.06
N PRO A 499 13.29 -7.94 -28.91
CA PRO A 499 13.97 -8.40 -27.70
C PRO A 499 13.46 -7.62 -26.49
N LYS A 500 13.54 -8.25 -25.32
CA LYS A 500 13.17 -7.58 -24.07
C LYS A 500 14.15 -6.45 -23.76
N ILE A 501 13.61 -5.32 -23.34
CA ILE A 501 14.37 -4.11 -23.04
C ILE A 501 14.39 -3.77 -21.55
N VAL A 502 15.46 -3.12 -21.13
CA VAL A 502 15.58 -2.46 -19.84
C VAL A 502 15.52 -0.96 -20.10
N LEU A 503 14.59 -0.26 -19.45
CA LEU A 503 14.45 1.17 -19.60
C LEU A 503 15.57 1.91 -18.84
N TYR A 504 16.00 3.06 -19.34
CA TYR A 504 16.99 3.89 -18.64
C TYR A 504 16.55 4.23 -17.20
N HIS A 505 15.25 4.46 -17.00
CA HIS A 505 14.66 4.65 -15.68
C HIS A 505 14.93 3.49 -14.71
N GLN A 506 14.87 2.24 -15.19
CA GLN A 506 15.16 1.05 -14.39
C GLN A 506 16.66 0.95 -14.06
N HIS A 507 17.55 1.48 -14.90
CA HIS A 507 18.97 1.63 -14.57
C HIS A 507 19.17 2.65 -13.44
N GLU A 508 18.58 3.85 -13.56
CA GLU A 508 18.65 4.90 -12.53
C GLU A 508 18.14 4.40 -11.17
N ARG A 509 17.00 3.71 -11.17
CA ARG A 509 16.33 3.24 -9.95
C ARG A 509 16.93 1.96 -9.38
N GLY A 510 17.32 1.03 -10.25
CA GLY A 510 17.82 -0.29 -9.89
C GLY A 510 19.32 -0.31 -9.58
N LYS A 511 20.14 0.23 -10.48
CA LYS A 511 21.61 0.17 -10.40
C LYS A 511 22.20 1.40 -9.70
N GLU A 512 21.73 2.60 -10.03
CA GLU A 512 22.21 3.83 -9.39
C GLU A 512 21.49 4.13 -8.05
N LYS A 513 20.44 3.36 -7.71
CA LYS A 513 19.67 3.47 -6.46
C LYS A 513 19.04 4.85 -6.21
N LYS A 514 18.93 5.70 -7.23
CA LYS A 514 18.21 6.99 -7.17
C LYS A 514 16.78 6.76 -6.75
N SER A 515 16.17 7.64 -5.95
CA SER A 515 14.73 7.79 -5.74
C SER A 515 14.03 8.24 -7.03
N PHE A 516 12.69 8.11 -7.14
CA PHE A 516 11.98 8.61 -8.33
C PHE A 516 12.26 10.10 -8.56
N ARG A 517 12.30 10.91 -7.48
CA ARG A 517 12.60 12.35 -7.55
C ARG A 517 13.99 12.68 -8.10
N GLU A 518 14.93 11.75 -8.03
CA GLU A 518 16.32 11.93 -8.47
C GLU A 518 16.58 11.41 -9.88
N THR A 519 15.60 10.74 -10.52
CA THR A 519 15.73 10.32 -11.92
C THR A 519 15.52 11.48 -12.87
N LYS A 520 16.00 11.37 -14.11
CA LYS A 520 15.80 12.42 -15.12
C LYS A 520 14.31 12.78 -15.29
N ALA A 521 13.46 11.76 -15.36
CA ALA A 521 12.02 11.93 -15.47
C ALA A 521 11.40 12.59 -14.23
N GLY A 522 11.82 12.19 -13.01
CA GLY A 522 11.29 12.75 -11.78
C GLY A 522 11.73 14.20 -11.53
N ILE A 523 12.97 14.55 -11.87
CA ILE A 523 13.46 15.93 -11.82
C ILE A 523 12.63 16.83 -12.74
N LYS A 524 12.42 16.39 -13.99
CA LYS A 524 11.62 17.12 -14.98
C LYS A 524 10.16 17.26 -14.55
N ALA A 525 9.55 16.19 -14.05
CA ALA A 525 8.17 16.21 -13.54
C ALA A 525 7.99 17.11 -12.30
N ALA A 526 8.97 17.14 -11.40
CA ALA A 526 8.95 18.03 -10.23
C ALA A 526 9.08 19.50 -10.63
N ALA A 527 9.96 19.81 -11.58
CA ALA A 527 10.13 21.17 -12.11
C ALA A 527 8.86 21.67 -12.80
N ASP A 528 8.24 20.85 -13.64
CA ASP A 528 7.00 21.20 -14.35
C ASP A 528 5.81 21.39 -13.38
N LYS A 529 5.75 20.59 -12.31
CA LYS A 529 4.79 20.80 -11.21
C LYS A 529 4.98 22.15 -10.52
N ALA A 530 6.22 22.47 -10.13
CA ALA A 530 6.53 23.74 -9.46
C ALA A 530 6.19 24.96 -10.35
N ARG A 531 6.46 24.87 -11.65
CA ARG A 531 6.08 25.91 -12.63
C ARG A 531 4.56 26.08 -12.72
N SER A 532 3.82 24.97 -12.82
CA SER A 532 2.35 25.00 -12.87
C SER A 532 1.74 25.58 -11.59
N ASP A 533 2.32 25.28 -10.42
CA ASP A 533 1.83 25.80 -9.14
C ASP A 533 2.12 27.31 -8.99
N SER A 534 3.27 27.77 -9.51
CA SER A 534 3.60 29.21 -9.58
C SER A 534 2.68 29.98 -10.51
N GLU A 535 2.39 29.45 -11.71
CA GLU A 535 1.49 30.06 -12.68
C GLU A 535 0.03 30.14 -12.17
N ARG A 536 -0.40 29.14 -11.39
CA ARG A 536 -1.68 29.19 -10.67
C ARG A 536 -1.66 30.26 -9.57
N SER A 537 -0.61 30.32 -8.77
CA SER A 537 -0.51 31.33 -7.70
C SER A 537 -0.52 32.77 -8.23
N SER A 538 0.12 33.04 -9.37
CA SER A 538 0.11 34.36 -10.00
C SER A 538 -1.24 34.72 -10.63
N THR A 539 -1.92 33.78 -11.28
CA THR A 539 -3.28 34.00 -11.81
C THR A 539 -4.31 34.23 -10.70
N TRP A 540 -4.20 33.53 -9.57
CA TRP A 540 -5.05 33.76 -8.39
C TRP A 540 -4.81 35.14 -7.78
N LYS A 541 -3.55 35.61 -7.68
CA LYS A 541 -3.23 36.96 -7.19
C LYS A 541 -3.77 38.07 -8.09
N ASN A 542 -3.73 37.89 -9.41
CA ASN A 542 -4.27 38.84 -10.38
C ASN A 542 -5.81 38.85 -10.43
N TRP A 543 -6.48 37.85 -9.86
CA TRP A 543 -7.95 37.80 -9.75
C TRP A 543 -8.47 38.45 -8.46
N ILE A 544 -7.60 38.62 -7.46
CA ILE A 544 -7.93 39.23 -6.16
C ILE A 544 -7.65 40.75 -6.16
N GLN A 545 -6.83 41.23 -7.11
CA GLN A 545 -6.66 42.65 -7.44
C GLN A 545 -7.71 43.08 -8.47
#